data_AF-A0A484NME8-F1
#
_entry.id   AF-A0A484NME8-F1
#
_cell.length_a   1.000
_cell.length_b   1.000
_cell.length_c   1.000
_cell.angle_alpha   90.00
_cell.angle_beta   90.00
_cell.angle_gamma   90.00
#
_symmetry.space_group_name_H-M   'P 1'
#
loop_
_entity.id
_entity.type
_entity.pdbx_description
1 polymer ?
#
loop_
_entity_poly.entity_id
_entity_poly.type
_entity_poly.pdbx_seq_one_letter_code
_entity_poly.pdbx_strand_id
1 'polypeptide(L)'
;MPEILDGHNVYDFIDPDLVLRLEELEKEEGLLQEQGGDDEFEMDGGPELTPDEKTALAEIRKKKSLLIQQHRIKKSTAESRPIVPRKFDKDKKFTSERMGRQLSNLGLDPTFAINRARSKSRCRKREQSVVGMDNSMDVDGDEETPKKKLRVISSRSRSRSKSRPPSEVVLGEGFKDSAQKSKAIILAKKYSKKRNKDACRGEADQTIPNLRPKHLLSGKRSIGKTQALSAAVEFGYLRQ
;
A
#
# COMPACT_ATOMS: atom_id res chain seq x y z
N MET A 1 4.18 52.47 -41.14
CA MET A 1 3.16 52.21 -40.10
C MET A 1 2.90 50.72 -40.03
N PRO A 2 2.68 50.14 -38.85
CA PRO A 2 2.17 48.76 -38.76
C PRO A 2 0.77 48.68 -39.37
N GLU A 3 0.47 47.60 -40.09
CA GLU A 3 -0.82 47.42 -40.78
C GLU A 3 -1.86 46.73 -39.88
N ILE A 4 -1.44 45.83 -39.00
CA ILE A 4 -2.33 45.08 -38.10
C ILE A 4 -1.71 45.10 -36.69
N LEU A 5 -2.53 45.35 -35.68
CA LEU A 5 -2.17 45.28 -34.26
C LEU A 5 -3.30 44.57 -33.50
N ASP A 6 -2.96 43.52 -32.75
CA ASP A 6 -3.88 42.70 -31.95
C ASP A 6 -5.16 42.23 -32.67
N GLY A 7 -5.02 41.91 -33.96
CA GLY A 7 -6.13 41.41 -34.80
C GLY A 7 -7.03 42.50 -35.38
N HIS A 8 -6.72 43.77 -35.14
CA HIS A 8 -7.41 44.92 -35.72
C HIS A 8 -6.53 45.65 -36.74
N ASN A 9 -7.17 46.17 -37.78
CA ASN A 9 -6.49 46.94 -38.82
C ASN A 9 -6.21 48.36 -38.31
N VAL A 10 -4.94 48.79 -38.39
CA VAL A 10 -4.53 50.08 -37.83
C VAL A 10 -5.16 51.25 -38.59
N TYR A 11 -5.40 51.09 -39.89
CA TYR A 11 -6.00 52.15 -40.73
C TYR A 11 -7.43 52.53 -40.33
N ASP A 12 -8.16 51.64 -39.66
CA ASP A 12 -9.54 51.89 -39.24
C ASP A 12 -9.59 52.84 -38.03
N PHE A 13 -8.45 53.07 -37.36
CA PHE A 13 -8.32 53.93 -36.17
C PHE A 13 -7.42 55.15 -36.42
N ILE A 14 -7.29 55.62 -37.67
CA ILE A 14 -6.51 56.83 -37.99
C ILE A 14 -7.47 57.98 -38.32
N ASP A 15 -7.95 58.67 -37.28
CA ASP A 15 -8.79 59.87 -37.38
C ASP A 15 -8.05 61.10 -36.80
N PRO A 16 -8.20 62.31 -37.38
CA PRO A 16 -7.57 63.53 -36.86
C PRO A 16 -8.10 63.95 -35.47
N ASP A 17 -9.28 63.46 -35.11
CA ASP A 17 -10.03 63.73 -33.88
C ASP A 17 -10.02 62.56 -32.88
N LEU A 18 -9.20 61.52 -33.11
CA LEU A 18 -9.09 60.35 -32.23
C LEU A 18 -8.75 60.71 -30.77
N VAL A 19 -7.85 61.67 -30.57
CA VAL A 19 -7.44 62.10 -29.22
C VAL A 19 -8.60 62.73 -28.45
N LEU A 20 -9.45 63.50 -29.13
CA LEU A 20 -10.63 64.12 -28.51
C LEU A 20 -11.68 63.08 -28.11
N ARG A 21 -11.94 62.10 -28.98
CA ARG A 21 -12.88 60.99 -28.67
C ARG A 21 -12.34 60.10 -27.54
N LEU A 22 -11.02 59.92 -27.46
CA LEU A 22 -10.38 59.17 -26.38
C LEU A 22 -10.56 59.90 -25.04
N GLU A 23 -10.34 61.22 -24.99
CA GLU A 23 -10.57 62.02 -23.78
C GLU A 23 -12.04 62.05 -23.34
N GLU A 24 -13.00 61.99 -24.27
CA GLU A 24 -14.43 61.87 -23.96
C GLU A 24 -14.75 60.50 -23.35
N LEU A 25 -14.21 59.42 -23.92
CA LEU A 25 -14.38 58.06 -23.40
C LEU A 25 -13.73 57.87 -22.02
N GLU A 26 -12.53 58.41 -21.79
CA GLU A 26 -11.88 58.35 -20.47
C GLU A 26 -12.70 59.06 -19.38
N LYS A 27 -13.40 60.15 -19.73
CA LYS A 27 -14.31 60.85 -18.80
C LYS A 27 -15.58 60.03 -18.54
N GLU A 28 -16.12 59.39 -19.57
CA GLU A 28 -17.30 58.53 -19.43
C GLU A 28 -16.99 57.28 -18.60
N GLU A 29 -15.86 56.62 -18.85
CA GLU A 29 -15.36 55.49 -18.04
C GLU A 29 -15.06 55.91 -16.61
N GLY A 30 -14.43 57.07 -16.39
CA GLY A 30 -14.19 57.59 -15.03
C GLY A 30 -15.48 57.83 -14.24
N LEU A 31 -16.53 58.34 -14.89
CA LEU A 31 -17.86 58.49 -14.28
C LEU A 31 -18.55 57.15 -14.02
N LEU A 32 -18.40 56.18 -14.93
CA LEU A 32 -18.91 54.81 -14.76
C LEU A 32 -18.20 54.09 -13.62
N GLN A 33 -16.89 54.27 -13.48
CA GLN A 33 -16.09 53.69 -12.41
C GLN A 33 -16.41 54.33 -11.04
N GLU A 34 -16.64 55.65 -10.98
CA GLU A 34 -17.16 56.33 -9.78
C GLU A 34 -18.60 55.94 -9.44
N GLN A 35 -19.45 55.63 -10.44
CA GLN A 35 -20.82 55.14 -10.24
C GLN A 35 -20.90 53.65 -9.89
N GLY A 36 -19.77 52.94 -9.79
CA GLY A 36 -19.73 51.52 -9.39
C GLY A 36 -19.95 50.53 -10.55
N GLY A 37 -19.67 50.93 -11.79
CA GLY A 37 -19.75 50.05 -12.97
C GLY A 37 -18.74 48.90 -13.00
N ASP A 38 -17.71 48.97 -12.15
CA ASP A 38 -16.71 47.91 -11.93
C ASP A 38 -17.00 47.06 -10.68
N ASP A 39 -18.15 47.23 -10.04
CA ASP A 39 -18.67 46.20 -9.15
C ASP A 39 -19.22 45.09 -10.04
N GLU A 40 -18.31 44.24 -10.55
CA GLU A 40 -18.58 42.99 -11.24
C GLU A 40 -19.54 42.14 -10.41
N PHE A 41 -20.84 42.39 -10.60
CA PHE A 41 -21.97 41.59 -10.17
C PHE A 41 -21.68 40.70 -8.95
N GLU A 42 -21.48 41.32 -7.78
CA GLU A 42 -21.93 40.68 -6.54
C GLU A 42 -23.46 40.62 -6.64
N MET A 43 -23.93 39.58 -7.34
CA MET A 43 -25.34 39.25 -7.45
C MET A 43 -25.79 38.83 -6.05
N ASP A 44 -26.18 39.83 -5.27
CA ASP A 44 -26.96 39.73 -4.06
C ASP A 44 -28.23 38.93 -4.38
N GLY A 45 -28.26 37.68 -3.95
CA GLY A 45 -29.28 36.71 -4.35
C GLY A 45 -29.58 35.64 -3.33
N GLY A 46 -29.20 35.87 -2.07
CA GLY A 46 -29.59 35.01 -0.98
C GLY A 46 -29.27 35.70 0.34
N PRO A 47 -30.08 35.50 1.40
CA PRO A 47 -29.86 36.13 2.70
C PRO A 47 -28.39 35.94 3.09
N GLU A 48 -27.71 37.03 3.45
CA GLU A 48 -26.33 37.00 3.92
C GLU A 48 -26.21 35.91 4.98
N LEU A 49 -25.63 34.79 4.57
CA LEU A 49 -25.55 33.61 5.41
C LEU A 49 -24.76 34.03 6.66
N THR A 50 -25.32 33.81 7.84
CA THR A 50 -24.64 34.15 9.09
C THR A 50 -23.25 33.49 9.10
N PRO A 51 -22.24 34.06 9.79
CA PRO A 51 -20.91 33.44 9.83
C PRO A 51 -20.98 31.97 10.30
N ASP A 52 -21.90 31.65 11.20
CA ASP A 52 -22.17 30.29 11.67
C ASP A 52 -22.72 29.38 10.56
N GLU A 53 -23.66 29.85 9.74
CA GLU A 53 -24.15 29.08 8.61
C GLU A 53 -23.10 28.90 7.51
N LYS A 54 -22.23 29.90 7.27
CA LYS A 54 -21.10 29.78 6.32
C LYS A 54 -20.14 28.67 6.76
N THR A 55 -19.83 28.61 8.05
CA THR A 55 -18.98 27.54 8.60
C THR A 55 -19.66 26.17 8.52
N ALA A 56 -20.95 26.06 8.87
CA ALA A 56 -21.73 24.84 8.75
C ALA A 56 -21.81 24.34 7.29
N LEU A 57 -22.01 25.24 6.33
CA LEU A 57 -22.02 24.91 4.91
C LEU A 57 -20.66 24.38 4.44
N ALA A 58 -19.56 25.01 4.88
CA ALA A 58 -18.21 24.54 4.60
C ALA A 58 -17.98 23.13 5.18
N GLU A 59 -18.45 22.85 6.40
CA GLU A 59 -18.40 21.51 6.98
C GLU A 59 -19.20 20.47 6.18
N ILE A 60 -20.40 20.82 5.72
CA ILE A 60 -21.25 19.95 4.90
C ILE A 60 -20.53 19.63 3.59
N ARG A 61 -19.94 20.63 2.91
CA ARG A 61 -19.18 20.42 1.67
C ARG A 61 -17.97 19.51 1.90
N LYS A 62 -17.22 19.71 2.99
CA LYS A 62 -16.11 18.83 3.40
C LYS A 62 -16.56 17.39 3.69
N LYS A 63 -17.65 17.20 4.43
CA LYS A 63 -18.22 15.86 4.71
C LYS A 63 -18.68 15.16 3.43
N LYS A 64 -19.33 15.90 2.51
CA LYS A 64 -19.75 15.37 1.20
C LYS A 64 -18.56 14.95 0.33
N SER A 65 -17.51 15.76 0.24
CA SER A 65 -16.32 15.41 -0.55
C SER A 65 -15.63 14.15 -0.02
N LEU A 66 -15.49 14.01 1.30
CA LEU A 66 -14.95 12.80 1.93
C LEU A 66 -15.81 11.56 1.64
N LEU A 67 -17.14 11.67 1.70
CA LEU A 67 -18.05 10.57 1.37
C LEU A 67 -17.91 10.13 -0.09
N ILE A 68 -17.81 11.08 -1.02
CA ILE A 68 -17.62 10.80 -2.45
C ILE A 68 -16.27 10.10 -2.67
N GLN A 69 -15.18 10.58 -2.06
CA GLN A 69 -13.87 9.96 -2.16
C GLN A 69 -13.87 8.51 -1.62
N GLN A 70 -14.46 8.28 -0.45
CA GLN A 70 -14.61 6.93 0.11
C GLN A 70 -15.42 6.01 -0.82
N HIS A 71 -16.47 6.53 -1.45
CA HIS A 71 -17.26 5.79 -2.42
C HIS A 71 -16.46 5.46 -3.69
N ARG A 72 -15.68 6.40 -4.23
CA ARG A 72 -14.78 6.17 -5.38
C ARG A 72 -13.73 5.10 -5.06
N ILE A 73 -13.14 5.11 -3.87
CA ILE A 73 -12.18 4.08 -3.43
C ILE A 73 -12.84 2.70 -3.36
N LYS A 74 -14.07 2.61 -2.84
CA LYS A 74 -14.84 1.36 -2.79
C LYS A 74 -15.17 0.82 -4.20
N LYS A 75 -15.49 1.70 -5.15
CA LYS A 75 -15.81 1.32 -6.54
C LYS A 75 -14.58 0.96 -7.36
N SER A 76 -13.49 1.73 -7.29
CA SER A 76 -12.24 1.41 -7.99
C SER A 76 -11.65 0.06 -7.57
N THR A 77 -11.76 -0.29 -6.28
CA THR A 77 -11.41 -1.64 -5.80
C THR A 77 -12.24 -2.73 -6.48
N ALA A 78 -13.49 -2.44 -6.87
CA ALA A 78 -14.39 -3.37 -7.53
C ALA A 78 -14.02 -3.66 -9.00
N GLU A 79 -13.31 -2.77 -9.67
CA GLU A 79 -12.87 -2.94 -11.06
C GLU A 79 -11.79 -4.04 -11.18
N SER A 80 -10.86 -4.07 -10.21
CA SER A 80 -9.78 -5.07 -10.19
C SER A 80 -10.12 -6.34 -9.38
N ARG A 81 -11.11 -6.29 -8.48
CA ARG A 81 -11.41 -7.37 -7.52
C ARG A 81 -12.91 -7.45 -7.22
N PRO A 82 -13.49 -8.65 -7.02
CA PRO A 82 -14.91 -8.77 -6.68
C PRO A 82 -15.25 -8.14 -5.31
N ILE A 83 -16.39 -7.45 -5.25
CA ILE A 83 -16.92 -6.86 -4.00
C ILE A 83 -17.28 -7.97 -3.03
N VAL A 84 -16.76 -7.86 -1.81
CA VAL A 84 -16.90 -8.90 -0.80
C VAL A 84 -18.16 -8.65 0.00
N PRO A 85 -19.04 -9.65 0.16
CA PRO A 85 -20.22 -9.52 1.00
C PRO A 85 -19.84 -9.11 2.42
N ARG A 86 -20.59 -8.15 2.99
CA ARG A 86 -20.35 -7.55 4.31
C ARG A 86 -20.12 -8.57 5.43
N LYS A 87 -20.78 -9.74 5.34
CA LYS A 87 -20.72 -10.83 6.33
C LYS A 87 -19.32 -11.40 6.59
N PHE A 88 -18.39 -11.29 5.64
CA PHE A 88 -17.07 -11.90 5.75
C PHE A 88 -16.01 -11.01 6.41
N ASP A 89 -16.30 -9.73 6.68
CA ASP A 89 -15.44 -8.74 7.36
C ASP A 89 -13.92 -8.91 7.13
N LYS A 90 -13.47 -8.78 5.87
CA LYS A 90 -12.05 -8.96 5.50
C LYS A 90 -11.11 -8.02 6.24
N ASP A 91 -11.54 -6.78 6.44
CA ASP A 91 -10.73 -5.72 7.05
C ASP A 91 -10.85 -5.70 8.58
N LYS A 92 -11.64 -6.61 9.18
CA LYS A 92 -11.92 -6.68 10.63
C LYS A 92 -12.42 -5.34 11.19
N LYS A 93 -13.25 -4.66 10.41
CA LYS A 93 -13.73 -3.29 10.70
C LYS A 93 -14.96 -3.30 11.60
N PHE A 94 -15.71 -4.40 11.71
CA PHE A 94 -16.93 -4.47 12.51
C PHE A 94 -16.63 -4.80 13.98
N THR A 95 -15.91 -3.90 14.66
CA THR A 95 -15.65 -3.99 16.10
C THR A 95 -16.74 -3.28 16.92
N SER A 96 -16.97 -3.74 18.15
CA SER A 96 -17.89 -3.10 19.09
C SER A 96 -17.47 -1.65 19.41
N GLU A 97 -16.15 -1.40 19.47
CA GLU A 97 -15.60 -0.06 19.69
C GLU A 97 -15.92 0.89 18.54
N ARG A 98 -15.71 0.46 17.29
CA ARG A 98 -16.02 1.29 16.12
C ARG A 98 -17.52 1.58 16.03
N MET A 99 -18.35 0.55 16.27
CA MET A 99 -19.81 0.71 16.32
C MET A 99 -20.20 1.76 17.36
N GLY A 100 -19.61 1.70 18.57
CA GLY A 100 -19.87 2.66 19.63
C GLY A 100 -19.53 4.09 19.25
N ARG A 101 -18.35 4.31 18.66
CA ARG A 101 -17.94 5.64 18.15
C ARG A 101 -18.90 6.17 17.08
N GLN A 102 -19.32 5.32 16.14
CA GLN A 102 -20.22 5.73 15.06
C GLN A 102 -21.62 6.10 15.57
N LEU A 103 -22.16 5.35 16.53
CA LEU A 103 -23.46 5.65 17.14
C LEU A 103 -23.40 6.93 17.98
N SER A 104 -22.33 7.10 18.76
CA SER A 104 -22.12 8.33 19.54
C SER A 104 -21.99 9.57 18.64
N ASN A 105 -21.29 9.47 17.51
CA ASN A 105 -21.21 10.56 16.52
C ASN A 105 -22.57 10.90 15.88
N LEU A 106 -23.51 9.96 15.86
CA LEU A 106 -24.89 10.18 15.40
C LEU A 106 -25.82 10.65 16.53
N GLY A 107 -25.32 10.79 17.76
CA GLY A 107 -26.11 11.18 18.93
C GLY A 107 -26.90 10.03 19.57
N LEU A 108 -26.58 8.77 19.27
CA LEU A 108 -27.24 7.59 19.83
C LEU A 108 -26.40 6.96 20.95
N ASP A 109 -27.03 6.54 22.04
CA ASP A 109 -26.35 5.84 23.15
C ASP A 109 -25.95 4.40 22.72
N PRO A 110 -24.64 4.06 22.71
CA PRO A 110 -24.17 2.74 22.29
C PRO A 110 -24.23 1.66 23.37
N THR A 111 -24.55 1.99 24.64
CA THR A 111 -24.45 1.07 25.79
C THR A 111 -25.19 -0.26 25.58
N PHE A 112 -26.47 -0.20 25.21
CA PHE A 112 -27.30 -1.39 24.95
C PHE A 112 -26.75 -2.25 23.81
N ALA A 113 -26.27 -1.63 22.73
CA ALA A 113 -25.72 -2.33 21.57
C ALA A 113 -24.39 -3.03 21.91
N ILE A 114 -23.52 -2.37 22.67
CA ILE A 114 -22.24 -2.93 23.12
C ILE A 114 -22.48 -4.10 24.07
N ASN A 115 -23.39 -3.96 25.03
CA ASN A 115 -23.71 -5.02 25.99
C ASN A 115 -24.25 -6.26 25.30
N ARG A 116 -25.12 -6.10 24.29
CA ARG A 116 -25.61 -7.21 23.45
C ARG A 116 -24.51 -7.87 22.63
N ALA A 117 -23.57 -7.09 22.08
CA ALA A 117 -22.45 -7.64 21.32
C ALA A 117 -21.50 -8.45 22.24
N ARG A 118 -21.23 -7.95 23.44
CA ARG A 118 -20.42 -8.62 24.46
C ARG A 118 -21.08 -9.88 25.01
N SER A 119 -22.39 -9.89 25.23
CA SER A 119 -23.09 -11.09 25.69
C SER A 119 -23.12 -12.20 24.63
N LYS A 120 -23.11 -11.83 23.34
CA LYS A 120 -23.01 -12.78 22.22
C LYS A 120 -21.59 -13.26 21.93
N SER A 121 -20.55 -12.56 22.38
CA SER A 121 -19.19 -13.10 22.39
C SER A 121 -19.12 -14.18 23.48
N ARG A 122 -19.71 -15.35 23.20
CA ARG A 122 -19.49 -16.55 23.99
C ARG A 122 -17.99 -16.75 24.06
N CYS A 123 -17.49 -16.75 25.29
CA CYS A 123 -16.15 -17.19 25.61
C CYS A 123 -15.90 -18.46 24.79
N ARG A 124 -14.91 -18.44 23.88
CA ARG A 124 -14.35 -19.70 23.37
C ARG A 124 -14.18 -20.56 24.60
N LYS A 125 -14.67 -21.80 24.58
CA LYS A 125 -14.32 -22.80 25.60
C LYS A 125 -12.80 -22.78 25.69
N ARG A 126 -12.25 -21.98 26.60
CA ARG A 126 -11.00 -22.26 27.26
C ARG A 126 -11.27 -23.65 27.76
N GLU A 127 -10.51 -24.63 27.30
CA GLU A 127 -10.65 -26.01 27.73
C GLU A 127 -10.74 -26.00 29.26
N GLN A 128 -11.98 -26.02 29.72
CA GLN A 128 -12.36 -26.05 31.11
C GLN A 128 -12.28 -27.54 31.34
N SER A 129 -11.19 -27.95 31.96
CA SER A 129 -10.93 -29.33 32.35
C SER A 129 -12.10 -29.79 33.22
N VAL A 130 -13.09 -30.42 32.58
CA VAL A 130 -14.14 -31.17 33.26
C VAL A 130 -13.66 -32.62 33.30
N VAL A 131 -13.03 -32.94 34.43
CA VAL A 131 -13.04 -34.21 35.19
C VAL A 131 -13.00 -35.54 34.42
N GLY A 132 -11.95 -36.33 34.69
CA GLY A 132 -12.09 -37.76 35.00
C GLY A 132 -11.71 -38.77 33.91
N MET A 133 -10.47 -39.29 33.96
CA MET A 133 -10.19 -40.73 33.86
C MET A 133 -8.72 -40.98 34.25
N ASP A 134 -8.55 -41.52 35.47
CA ASP A 134 -7.63 -42.60 35.84
C ASP A 134 -6.28 -42.77 35.09
N ASN A 135 -5.19 -42.65 35.87
CA ASN A 135 -3.86 -43.27 35.76
C ASN A 135 -2.68 -42.27 35.83
N SER A 136 -2.35 -41.82 37.04
CA SER A 136 -0.95 -41.56 37.41
C SER A 136 -0.85 -41.53 38.95
N MET A 137 -0.47 -42.66 39.54
CA MET A 137 0.13 -42.68 40.87
C MET A 137 1.53 -42.09 40.71
N ASP A 138 1.69 -40.78 40.93
CA ASP A 138 3.02 -40.16 40.99
C ASP A 138 3.52 -40.21 42.44
N VAL A 139 4.57 -41.01 42.60
CA VAL A 139 5.42 -41.13 43.78
C VAL A 139 6.23 -39.83 43.93
N ASP A 140 6.43 -39.44 45.19
CA ASP A 140 7.13 -38.24 45.66
C ASP A 140 8.36 -37.83 44.82
N GLY A 141 8.41 -36.55 44.43
CA GLY A 141 9.54 -35.96 43.72
C GLY A 141 9.39 -34.45 43.53
N ASP A 142 9.85 -33.69 44.52
CA ASP A 142 9.98 -32.23 44.47
C ASP A 142 10.90 -31.80 43.31
N GLU A 143 10.36 -31.17 42.26
CA GLU A 143 11.05 -30.13 41.49
C GLU A 143 10.06 -29.17 40.80
N GLU A 144 10.07 -27.92 41.28
CA GLU A 144 9.48 -26.72 40.66
C GLU A 144 9.96 -26.53 39.21
N THR A 145 9.18 -27.00 38.22
CA THR A 145 9.38 -26.61 36.82
C THR A 145 8.09 -26.10 36.19
N PRO A 146 7.94 -24.78 35.91
CA PRO A 146 6.79 -24.27 35.17
C PRO A 146 6.98 -24.50 33.66
N LYS A 147 7.02 -25.76 33.21
CA LYS A 147 7.03 -26.12 31.77
C LYS A 147 5.62 -26.23 31.22
N LYS A 148 4.82 -25.18 31.36
CA LYS A 148 3.57 -25.04 30.60
C LYS A 148 3.51 -23.64 30.00
N LYS A 149 3.68 -23.59 28.67
CA LYS A 149 3.26 -22.53 27.72
C LYS A 149 4.35 -21.57 27.22
N LEU A 150 5.37 -22.09 26.54
CA LEU A 150 5.89 -21.38 25.36
C LEU A 150 4.98 -21.70 24.17
N ARG A 151 3.93 -20.88 24.06
CA ARG A 151 2.99 -20.89 22.95
C ARG A 151 3.73 -20.69 21.63
N VAL A 152 3.64 -21.70 20.79
CA VAL A 152 3.97 -21.72 19.35
C VAL A 152 3.01 -20.78 18.59
N ILE A 153 3.09 -19.47 18.83
CA ILE A 153 2.21 -18.47 18.19
C ILE A 153 2.99 -17.45 17.34
N SER A 154 4.32 -17.44 17.37
CA SER A 154 5.10 -16.56 16.49
C SER A 154 6.32 -17.26 15.93
N SER A 155 6.15 -17.97 14.82
CA SER A 155 7.09 -17.95 13.69
C SER A 155 6.70 -19.01 12.65
N ARG A 156 6.16 -18.50 11.54
CA ARG A 156 6.29 -19.08 10.19
C ARG A 156 5.68 -20.47 10.01
N SER A 157 4.55 -20.48 9.33
CA SER A 157 3.97 -21.58 8.56
C SER A 157 4.96 -22.17 7.54
N ARG A 158 6.02 -22.82 8.03
CA ARG A 158 6.78 -23.79 7.25
C ARG A 158 5.89 -25.02 7.19
N SER A 159 5.32 -25.25 6.00
CA SER A 159 4.56 -26.43 5.58
C SER A 159 4.56 -27.58 6.59
N ARG A 160 3.37 -27.95 7.11
CA ARG A 160 3.11 -29.11 7.98
C ARG A 160 3.31 -30.45 7.25
N SER A 161 4.28 -30.55 6.35
CA SER A 161 4.54 -31.75 5.54
C SER A 161 5.47 -32.76 6.20
N LYS A 162 5.97 -32.47 7.41
CA LYS A 162 6.80 -33.42 8.17
C LYS A 162 6.13 -33.70 9.51
N SER A 163 5.47 -34.85 9.60
CA SER A 163 4.91 -35.39 10.84
C SER A 163 5.99 -35.76 11.87
N ARG A 164 7.24 -35.94 11.41
CA ARG A 164 8.40 -36.28 12.25
C ARG A 164 9.49 -35.21 12.21
N PRO A 165 10.12 -34.87 13.34
CA PRO A 165 11.22 -33.92 13.38
C PRO A 165 12.44 -34.47 12.60
N PRO A 166 13.19 -33.63 11.88
CA PRO A 166 14.32 -34.08 11.04
C PRO A 166 15.46 -34.77 11.79
N SER A 167 15.52 -34.67 13.12
CA SER A 167 16.55 -35.26 13.97
C SER A 167 16.19 -36.65 14.52
N GLU A 168 14.94 -37.09 14.36
CA GLU A 168 14.50 -38.42 14.80
C GLU A 168 15.12 -39.48 13.89
N VAL A 169 15.75 -40.51 14.47
CA VAL A 169 16.34 -41.61 13.71
C VAL A 169 15.23 -42.56 13.29
N VAL A 170 15.16 -42.86 11.99
CA VAL A 170 14.23 -43.85 11.46
C VAL A 170 14.96 -45.20 11.35
N LEU A 171 14.25 -46.29 11.67
CA LEU A 171 14.78 -47.65 11.49
C LEU A 171 15.20 -47.85 10.02
N GLY A 172 16.44 -48.29 9.80
CA GLY A 172 17.03 -48.48 8.46
C GLY A 172 17.81 -47.29 7.91
N GLU A 173 17.91 -46.16 8.62
CA GLU A 173 18.63 -44.96 8.16
C GLU A 173 20.15 -45.01 8.41
N GLY A 174 20.63 -46.01 9.17
CA GLY A 174 22.06 -46.24 9.41
C GLY A 174 22.72 -45.31 10.45
N PHE A 175 21.95 -44.47 11.15
CA PHE A 175 22.44 -43.69 12.30
C PHE A 175 22.19 -44.44 13.61
N LYS A 176 23.15 -44.39 14.54
CA LYS A 176 23.02 -45.00 15.87
C LYS A 176 22.06 -44.19 16.74
N ASP A 177 22.31 -42.88 16.84
CA ASP A 177 21.59 -41.96 17.71
C ASP A 177 21.12 -40.69 16.99
N SER A 178 20.10 -40.02 17.56
CA SER A 178 19.61 -38.72 17.08
C SER A 178 20.69 -37.64 17.08
N ALA A 179 21.65 -37.71 18.02
CA ALA A 179 22.81 -36.84 18.08
C ALA A 179 23.77 -37.05 16.90
N GLN A 180 23.92 -38.29 16.42
CA GLN A 180 24.73 -38.58 15.24
C GLN A 180 24.06 -38.02 13.97
N LYS A 181 22.74 -38.21 13.86
CA LYS A 181 21.95 -37.68 12.74
C LYS A 181 21.96 -36.15 12.68
N SER A 182 21.83 -35.48 13.83
CA SER A 182 21.91 -34.01 13.88
C SER A 182 23.30 -33.49 13.48
N LYS A 183 24.38 -34.15 13.91
CA LYS A 183 25.75 -33.86 13.45
C LYS A 183 25.90 -34.04 11.94
N ALA A 184 25.36 -35.12 11.38
CA ALA A 184 25.37 -35.37 9.93
C ALA A 184 24.63 -34.25 9.15
N ILE A 185 23.47 -33.81 9.63
CA ILE A 185 22.71 -32.70 9.03
C ILE A 185 23.53 -31.39 9.08
N ILE A 186 24.25 -31.13 10.18
CA ILE A 186 25.12 -29.95 10.31
C ILE A 186 26.27 -30.03 9.31
N LEU A 187 26.92 -31.20 9.18
CA LEU A 187 28.01 -31.41 8.22
C LEU A 187 27.54 -31.23 6.77
N ALA A 188 26.38 -31.79 6.40
CA ALA A 188 25.78 -31.60 5.09
C ALA A 188 25.54 -30.11 4.78
N LYS A 189 24.95 -29.37 5.72
CA LYS A 189 24.74 -27.92 5.59
C LYS A 189 26.06 -27.15 5.46
N LYS A 190 27.11 -27.55 6.19
CA LYS A 190 28.45 -26.93 6.08
C LYS A 190 29.05 -27.15 4.68
N TYR A 191 28.88 -28.33 4.10
CA TYR A 191 29.35 -28.63 2.75
C TYR A 191 28.64 -27.77 1.70
N SER A 192 27.32 -27.63 1.79
CA SER A 192 26.54 -26.78 0.87
C SER A 192 26.98 -25.31 0.88
N LYS A 193 27.58 -24.79 1.96
CA LYS A 193 27.99 -23.37 2.05
C LYS A 193 29.00 -22.97 0.99
N LYS A 194 29.94 -23.84 0.63
CA LYS A 194 30.97 -23.53 -0.40
C LYS A 194 30.29 -23.24 -1.73
N ARG A 195 29.44 -24.17 -2.17
CA ARG A 195 28.66 -24.03 -3.40
C ARG A 195 27.72 -22.83 -3.40
N ASN A 196 27.06 -22.56 -2.27
CA ASN A 196 26.18 -21.41 -2.13
C ASN A 196 26.94 -20.08 -2.21
N LYS A 197 28.23 -20.05 -1.80
CA LYS A 197 29.10 -18.89 -1.95
C LYS A 197 29.34 -18.56 -3.44
N ASP A 198 29.48 -19.60 -4.26
CA ASP A 198 29.62 -19.49 -5.72
C ASP A 198 28.26 -19.32 -6.43
N ALA A 199 27.17 -19.16 -5.66
CA ALA A 199 25.80 -18.98 -6.14
C ALA A 199 25.27 -20.09 -7.06
N CYS A 200 25.79 -21.32 -6.99
CA CYS A 200 25.25 -22.41 -7.79
C CYS A 200 23.83 -22.77 -7.33
N ARG A 201 22.97 -23.16 -8.28
CA ARG A 201 21.54 -23.41 -8.04
C ARG A 201 21.29 -24.65 -7.15
N GLY A 202 22.20 -25.61 -7.18
CA GLY A 202 22.09 -26.88 -6.47
C GLY A 202 23.26 -27.79 -6.78
N GLU A 203 23.21 -29.04 -6.32
CA GLU A 203 24.33 -29.97 -6.44
C GLU A 203 24.57 -30.45 -7.87
N ALA A 204 23.52 -30.43 -8.70
CA ALA A 204 23.56 -30.78 -10.11
C ALA A 204 24.10 -29.66 -11.00
N ASP A 205 24.24 -28.43 -10.49
CA ASP A 205 24.72 -27.30 -11.26
C ASP A 205 26.24 -27.29 -11.30
N GLN A 206 26.79 -28.02 -12.27
CA GLN A 206 28.23 -28.13 -12.55
C GLN A 206 28.60 -27.40 -13.84
N THR A 207 27.85 -26.34 -14.18
CA THR A 207 28.04 -25.60 -15.43
C THR A 207 29.35 -24.82 -15.40
N ILE A 208 30.22 -25.06 -16.38
CA ILE A 208 31.49 -24.30 -16.54
C ILE A 208 31.26 -23.19 -17.56
N PRO A 209 31.20 -21.90 -17.16
CA PRO A 209 31.04 -20.81 -18.10
C PRO A 209 32.30 -20.61 -18.93
N ASN A 210 32.14 -20.28 -20.21
CA ASN A 210 33.27 -19.91 -21.06
C ASN A 210 33.64 -18.45 -20.83
N LEU A 211 34.60 -18.22 -19.93
CA LEU A 211 35.07 -16.87 -19.56
C LEU A 211 35.80 -16.14 -20.70
N ARG A 212 36.35 -16.88 -21.67
CA ARG A 212 37.16 -16.34 -22.76
C ARG A 212 36.68 -16.89 -24.11
N PRO A 213 35.47 -16.49 -24.56
CA PRO A 213 34.91 -17.01 -25.80
C PRO A 213 35.74 -16.52 -27.01
N LYS A 214 36.07 -17.45 -27.90
CA LYS A 214 36.94 -17.21 -29.07
C LYS A 214 36.41 -16.08 -29.96
N HIS A 215 35.11 -16.01 -30.20
CA HIS A 215 34.51 -15.01 -31.10
C HIS A 215 34.61 -13.55 -30.57
N LEU A 216 34.91 -13.35 -29.28
CA LEU A 216 35.20 -12.02 -28.74
C LEU A 216 36.70 -11.67 -28.76
N LEU A 217 37.57 -12.67 -28.60
CA LEU A 217 39.01 -12.47 -28.37
C LEU A 217 39.89 -12.82 -29.59
N SER A 218 39.30 -13.36 -30.65
CA SER A 218 40.02 -13.81 -31.85
C SER A 218 39.47 -13.13 -33.09
N GLY A 219 40.38 -12.67 -33.96
CA GLY A 219 40.05 -11.96 -35.20
C GLY A 219 40.09 -10.43 -35.04
N LYS A 220 40.30 -9.74 -36.16
CA LYS A 220 40.21 -8.27 -36.28
C LYS A 220 39.04 -7.94 -37.20
N ARG A 221 38.40 -6.79 -36.97
CA ARG A 221 37.32 -6.31 -37.86
C ARG A 221 37.92 -5.76 -39.14
N SER A 222 37.50 -6.30 -40.28
CA SER A 222 37.82 -5.76 -41.61
C SER A 222 36.73 -4.81 -42.09
N ILE A 223 36.94 -4.14 -43.23
CA ILE A 223 36.06 -3.08 -43.75
C ILE A 223 34.71 -3.60 -44.32
N GLY A 224 34.48 -4.92 -44.29
CA GLY A 224 33.29 -5.58 -44.81
C GLY A 224 32.27 -5.98 -43.72
N LYS A 225 31.52 -7.06 -43.97
CA LYS A 225 30.46 -7.55 -43.07
C LYS A 225 31.04 -7.99 -41.72
N THR A 226 30.44 -7.52 -40.63
CA THR A 226 30.85 -7.80 -39.24
C THR A 226 29.90 -8.82 -38.58
N GLN A 227 30.41 -9.57 -37.60
CA GLN A 227 29.66 -10.64 -36.91
C GLN A 227 28.86 -10.17 -35.69
N ALA A 228 29.04 -8.93 -35.22
CA ALA A 228 28.34 -8.39 -34.06
C ALA A 228 27.85 -6.97 -34.35
N LEU A 229 26.58 -6.69 -34.04
CA LEU A 229 26.04 -5.33 -33.96
C LEU A 229 26.70 -4.62 -32.79
N SER A 230 27.33 -3.48 -33.04
CA SER A 230 27.75 -2.57 -31.97
C SER A 230 26.51 -1.98 -31.30
N ALA A 231 26.07 -2.58 -30.19
CA ALA A 231 25.14 -1.90 -29.30
C ALA A 231 25.89 -0.71 -28.69
N ALA A 232 25.65 0.49 -29.23
CA ALA A 232 25.95 1.74 -28.56
C ALA A 232 25.08 1.78 -27.30
N VAL A 233 25.63 1.30 -26.18
CA VAL A 233 25.06 1.55 -24.86
C VAL A 233 25.51 2.95 -24.48
N GLU A 234 24.67 3.94 -24.78
CA GLU A 234 24.75 5.24 -24.12
C GLU A 234 24.59 5.01 -22.61
N PHE A 235 25.71 4.96 -21.90
CA PHE A 235 25.72 5.17 -20.47
C PHE A 235 25.41 6.65 -20.23
N GLY A 236 24.12 6.96 -20.11
CA GLY A 236 23.64 8.23 -19.60
C GLY A 236 24.25 8.47 -18.22
N TYR A 237 25.18 9.42 -18.15
CA TYR A 237 25.63 10.01 -16.90
C TYR A 237 24.42 10.67 -16.22
N LEU A 238 23.84 10.01 -15.22
CA LEU A 238 23.11 10.73 -14.17
C LEU A 238 24.16 11.50 -13.36
N ARG A 239 24.21 12.82 -13.62
CA ARG A 239 24.81 13.82 -12.74
C ARG A 239 24.22 13.69 -11.32
N GLN A 240 25.09 13.92 -10.34
CA GLN A 240 24.77 14.05 -8.91
C GLN A 240 23.62 15.00 -8.63
#